data_AF-A0A8T0C9K7-F1
#
_entry.id   AF-A0A8T0C9K7-F1
#
_cell.length_a   1.000
_cell.length_b   1.000
_cell.length_c   1.000
_cell.angle_alpha   90.00
_cell.angle_beta   90.00
_cell.angle_gamma   90.00
#
_symmetry.space_group_name_H-M   'P 1'
#
loop_
_entity.id
_entity.type
_entity.pdbx_description
1 polymer ?
#
loop_
_entity_poly.entity_id
_entity_poly.type
_entity_poly.pdbx_seq_one_letter_code
_entity_poly.pdbx_strand_id
1 'polypeptide(L)' 'MQCILDEVPTFLKSGFSKQGGVFMEAGIPRQRMKCPVKEMNSEPFTMLH' A
#
# COMPACT_ATOMS: atom_id res chain seq x y z
N MET A 1 0.37 1.39 5.78
CA MET A 1 0.55 2.48 4.79
C MET A 1 -0.80 3.13 4.55
N GLN A 2 -0.86 4.45 4.39
CA GLN A 2 -2.10 5.17 4.07
C GLN A 2 -1.97 5.60 2.61
N CYS A 3 -2.89 5.16 1.75
CA CYS A 3 -2.83 5.46 0.32
C CYS A 3 -4.11 6.20 -0.09
N ILE A 4 -4.01 6.96 -1.18
CA ILE A 4 -5.19 7.57 -1.80
C ILE A 4 -6.09 6.45 -2.30
N LEU A 5 -7.41 6.64 -2.20
CA LEU A 5 -8.39 5.61 -2.57
C LEU A 5 -8.21 5.12 -4.03
N ASP A 6 -7.77 6.01 -4.92
CA ASP A 6 -7.51 5.73 -6.33
C ASP A 6 -6.38 4.70 -6.56
N GLU A 7 -5.36 4.69 -5.68
CA GLU A 7 -4.22 3.78 -5.81
C GLU A 7 -4.45 2.41 -5.15
N VAL A 8 -5.51 2.28 -4.34
CA VAL A 8 -5.91 1.02 -3.69
C VAL A 8 -5.95 -0.19 -4.64
N PRO A 9 -6.55 -0.13 -5.85
CA PRO A 9 -6.51 -1.24 -6.80
C PRO A 9 -5.08 -1.66 -7.19
N THR A 10 -4.14 -0.72 -7.29
CA THR A 10 -2.73 -1.00 -7.57
C THR A 10 -2.10 -1.73 -6.40
N PHE A 11 -2.29 -1.23 -5.17
CA PHE A 11 -1.79 -1.88 -3.97
C PHE A 11 -2.40 -3.28 -3.75
N LEU A 12 -3.70 -3.46 -4.04
CA LEU A 12 -4.34 -4.77 -4.02
C LEU A 12 -3.69 -5.76 -4.99
N LYS A 13 -3.36 -5.32 -6.21
CA LYS A 13 -2.63 -6.14 -7.20
C LYS A 13 -1.21 -6.48 -6.74
N SER A 14 -0.56 -5.59 -6.00
CA SER A 14 0.76 -5.84 -5.40
C SER A 14 0.72 -6.71 -4.14
N GLY A 15 -0.44 -7.29 -3.77
CA GLY A 15 -0.56 -8.18 -2.60
C GLY A 15 -0.83 -7.46 -1.28
N PHE A 16 -1.12 -6.15 -1.30
CA PHE A 16 -1.56 -5.45 -0.10
C PHE A 16 -3.03 -5.75 0.17
N SER A 17 -3.40 -5.82 1.44
CA SER A 17 -4.78 -6.01 1.89
C SER A 17 -5.35 -4.71 2.46
N LYS A 18 -6.63 -4.44 2.20
CA LYS A 18 -7.34 -3.32 2.84
C LYS A 18 -7.41 -3.54 4.36
N GLN A 19 -7.05 -2.53 5.13
CA GLN A 19 -7.20 -2.53 6.58
C GLN A 19 -8.23 -1.47 7.01
N GLY A 20 -9.42 -1.93 7.39
CA GLY A 20 -10.52 -1.05 7.83
C GLY A 20 -11.19 -0.31 6.67
N GLY A 21 -12.00 0.69 6.99
CA GLY A 21 -12.78 1.46 6.02
C GLY A 21 -12.02 2.64 5.38
N VAL A 22 -12.64 3.23 4.36
CA VAL A 22 -12.21 4.50 3.74
C VAL A 22 -12.50 5.64 4.71
N PHE A 23 -11.57 6.60 4.83
CA PHE A 23 -11.74 7.80 5.63
C PHE A 23 -11.35 9.04 4.84
N MET A 24 -11.87 10.19 5.23
CA MET A 24 -11.56 11.47 4.61
C MET A 24 -10.40 12.13 5.37
N GLU A 25 -9.31 12.46 4.70
CA GLU A 25 -8.18 13.20 5.27
C GLU A 25 -7.91 14.44 4.40
N ALA A 26 -8.08 15.64 4.98
CA ALA A 26 -7.97 16.92 4.27
C ALA A 26 -8.87 17.02 3.01
N GLY A 27 -10.05 16.40 3.03
CA GLY A 27 -10.97 16.35 1.89
C GLY A 27 -10.63 15.30 0.83
N ILE A 28 -9.60 14.48 1.04
CA ILE A 28 -9.18 13.41 0.14
C ILE A 28 -9.60 12.06 0.73
N PRO A 29 -10.30 11.19 -0.03
CA PRO A 29 -10.60 9.86 0.43
C PRO A 29 -9.32 9.01 0.46
N ARG A 30 -8.99 8.50 1.65
CA ARG A 30 -7.84 7.65 1.92
C ARG A 30 -8.28 6.28 2.42
N GLN A 31 -7.50 5.27 2.07
CA GLN A 31 -7.70 3.90 2.50
C GLN A 31 -6.44 3.42 3.21
N ARG A 32 -6.64 2.83 4.38
CA ARG A 32 -5.56 2.14 5.08
C ARG A 32 -5.30 0.80 4.40
N MET A 33 -4.04 0.57 4.05
CA MET A 33 -3.55 -0.66 3.44
C MET A 33 -2.52 -1.32 4.36
N LYS A 34 -2.66 -2.63 4.54
CA LYS A 34 -1.70 -3.52 5.19
C LYS A 34 -0.93 -4.30 4.14
N CYS A 35 0.38 -4.20 4.17
CA CYS A 35 1.24 -5.12 3.44
C CYS A 35 1.52 -6.34 4.32
N PRO A 36 1.32 -7.58 3.86
CA PRO A 36 1.98 -8.72 4.47
C PRO A 36 3.49 -8.59 4.19
N VAL A 37 4.26 -8.16 5.19
CA VAL A 37 5.74 -8.05 5.12
C VAL A 37 6.41 -9.38 4.69
N LYS A 38 5.71 -10.51 4.80
CA LYS A 38 6.16 -11.81 4.30
C LYS A 38 6.24 -11.92 2.77
N GLU A 39 5.55 -11.08 2.02
CA GLU A 39 5.47 -11.15 0.54
C GLU A 39 6.06 -9.89 -0.14
N MET A 40 6.49 -8.89 0.63
CA MET A 40 7.28 -7.81 0.09
C MET A 40 8.66 -8.37 -0.26
N ASN A 41 8.80 -8.82 -1.50
CA ASN A 41 10.09 -9.02 -2.13
C ASN A 41 10.72 -7.62 -2.31
N SER A 42 11.19 -7.05 -1.20
CA SER A 42 12.18 -5.99 -1.21
C SER A 42 13.48 -6.66 -1.60
N GLU A 43 13.57 -7.09 -2.87
CA GLU A 43 14.83 -7.46 -3.46
C GLU A 43 15.79 -6.30 -3.16
N PRO A 44 16.85 -6.54 -2.37
CA PRO A 44 17.79 -5.50 -2.05
C PRO A 44 18.41 -5.11 -3.39
N PHE A 45 18.26 -3.85 -3.78
CA PHE A 45 19.02 -3.30 -4.89
C PHE A 45 20.49 -3.64 -4.62
N THR A 46 21.07 -4.52 -5.43
CA THR A 46 22.50 -4.79 -5.35
C THR A 46 23.17 -3.49 -5.76
N MET A 47 23.67 -2.73 -4.79
CA MET A 47 24.62 -1.66 -5.05
C MET A 47 25.92 -2.33 -5.50
N LEU A 48 26.01 -2.63 -6.80
CA LEU A 48 27.25 -2.97 -7.47
C LEU A 48 28.06 -1.68 -7.57
N HIS A 49 29.13 -1.57 -6.79
CA HIS A 49 30.16 -0.56 -6.94
C HIS A 49 31.54 -1.19 -6.72
#